data_AF-A0A4R5G7T4-F1
#
_entry.id   AF-A0A4R5G7T4-F1
#
_cell.length_a   1.000
_cell.length_b   1.000
_cell.length_c   1.000
_cell.angle_alpha   90.00
_cell.angle_beta   90.00
_cell.angle_gamma   90.00
#
_symmetry.space_group_name_H-M   'P 1'
#
loop_
_entity.id
_entity.type
_entity.pdbx_description
1 polymer ?
#
loop_
_entity_poly.entity_id
_entity_poly.type
_entity_poly.pdbx_seq_one_letter_code
_entity_poly.pdbx_strand_id
1 'polypeptide(L)' 'MHELLALYLARQARTLGLDAQNVEDADLETLRTFARAVLDELAALGLVAGEEEVGCWAAPRPAGH' A
#
# COMPACT_ATOMS: atom_id res chain seq x y z
N MET A 1 9.02 -8.67 -13.37
CA MET A 1 8.93 -7.81 -12.16
C MET A 1 7.58 -7.95 -11.46
N HIS A 2 6.45 -7.98 -12.18
CA HIS A 2 5.11 -8.17 -11.58
C HIS A 2 4.82 -9.57 -11.01
N GLU A 3 5.51 -10.63 -11.47
CA GLU A 3 5.30 -11.99 -10.96
C GLU A 3 5.70 -12.16 -9.49
N LEU A 4 6.72 -11.44 -9.02
CA LEU A 4 7.14 -11.45 -7.62
C LEU A 4 6.11 -10.76 -6.72
N LEU A 5 5.53 -9.65 -7.19
CA LEU A 5 4.44 -8.96 -6.50
C LEU A 5 3.20 -9.86 -6.41
N ALA A 6 2.82 -10.50 -7.50
CA ALA A 6 1.67 -11.41 -7.51
C ALA A 6 1.85 -12.56 -6.50
N LEU A 7 3.05 -13.16 -6.44
CA LEU A 7 3.36 -14.21 -5.47
C LEU A 7 3.34 -13.70 -4.02
N TYR A 8 3.86 -12.49 -3.79
CA TYR A 8 3.85 -11.86 -2.48
C TYR A 8 2.43 -11.59 -1.99
N LEU A 9 1.59 -10.96 -2.82
CA LEU A 9 0.19 -10.69 -2.48
C LEU A 9 -0.61 -11.98 -2.28
N ALA A 10 -0.37 -13.02 -3.08
CA ALA A 10 -1.00 -14.32 -2.87
C ALA A 10 -0.62 -14.96 -1.52
N ARG A 11 0.64 -14.81 -1.08
CA ARG A 11 1.09 -15.28 0.24
C ARG A 11 0.47 -14.46 1.37
N GLN A 12 0.35 -13.15 1.21
CA GLN A 12 -0.31 -12.28 2.19
C GLN A 12 -1.79 -12.64 2.34
N ALA A 13 -2.52 -12.78 1.23
CA ALA A 13 -3.92 -13.21 1.25
C ALA A 13 -4.08 -14.54 2.00
N ARG A 14 -3.24 -15.54 1.68
CA ARG A 14 -3.28 -16.84 2.36
C ARG A 14 -2.96 -16.76 3.85
N THR A 15 -2.03 -15.89 4.26
CA THR A 15 -1.68 -15.69 5.67
C THR A 15 -2.84 -15.08 6.45
N LEU A 16 -3.60 -14.20 5.81
CA LEU A 16 -4.79 -13.56 6.34
C LEU A 16 -6.05 -14.43 6.21
N GLY A 17 -5.95 -15.64 5.64
CA GLY A 17 -7.10 -16.49 5.38
C GLY A 17 -8.05 -15.95 4.30
N LEU A 18 -7.59 -15.02 3.47
CA LEU A 18 -8.36 -14.42 2.38
C LEU A 18 -8.20 -15.20 1.07
N ASP A 19 -9.30 -15.32 0.35
CA ASP A 19 -9.34 -15.78 -1.03
C ASP A 19 -10.49 -15.09 -1.80
N ALA A 20 -10.55 -15.28 -3.11
CA ALA A 20 -11.51 -14.58 -3.97
C ALA A 20 -12.99 -14.93 -3.68
N GLN A 21 -13.27 -16.02 -2.98
CA GLN A 21 -14.63 -16.48 -2.67
C GLN A 21 -15.11 -15.98 -1.31
N ASN A 22 -14.21 -15.60 -0.40
CA ASN A 22 -14.55 -15.25 0.97
C ASN A 22 -14.45 -13.75 1.30
N VAL A 23 -14.12 -12.92 0.31
CA VAL A 23 -13.91 -11.47 0.50
C VAL A 23 -15.13 -10.78 1.11
N GLU A 24 -16.36 -11.17 0.73
CA GLU A 24 -17.58 -10.52 1.21
C GLU A 24 -17.90 -10.86 2.67
N ASP A 25 -17.45 -12.04 3.13
CA ASP A 25 -17.68 -12.53 4.50
C ASP A 25 -16.48 -12.26 5.43
N ALA A 26 -15.36 -11.78 4.88
CA ALA A 26 -14.14 -11.54 5.62
C ALA A 26 -14.27 -10.35 6.58
N ASP A 27 -13.56 -10.43 7.70
CA ASP A 27 -13.52 -9.35 8.68
C ASP A 27 -12.91 -8.06 8.09
N LEU A 28 -13.48 -6.91 8.45
CA LEU A 28 -13.05 -5.60 7.95
C LEU A 28 -11.60 -5.27 8.32
N GLU A 29 -11.11 -5.73 9.46
CA GLU A 29 -9.72 -5.55 9.87
C GLU A 29 -8.77 -6.37 8.97
N THR A 30 -9.16 -7.60 8.64
CA THR A 30 -8.43 -8.47 7.71
C THR A 30 -8.37 -7.86 6.31
N LEU A 31 -9.51 -7.36 5.80
CA LEU A 31 -9.59 -6.67 4.52
C LEU A 31 -8.74 -5.39 4.50
N ARG A 32 -8.81 -4.59 5.56
CA ARG A 32 -7.99 -3.37 5.70
C ARG A 32 -6.50 -3.69 5.73
N THR A 33 -6.11 -4.76 6.43
CA THR A 33 -4.72 -5.21 6.52
C THR A 33 -4.19 -5.61 5.15
N PHE A 34 -4.97 -6.38 4.39
CA PHE A 34 -4.58 -6.75 3.03
C PHE A 34 -4.51 -5.55 2.09
N ALA A 35 -5.52 -4.66 2.13
CA ALA A 35 -5.54 -3.45 1.33
C ALA A 35 -4.34 -2.52 1.62
N ARG A 36 -3.94 -2.40 2.89
CA ARG A 36 -2.74 -1.64 3.27
C ARG A 36 -1.48 -2.23 2.63
N ALA A 37 -1.29 -3.55 2.75
CA ALA A 37 -0.14 -4.23 2.13
C ALA A 37 -0.10 -4.02 0.60
N VAL A 38 -1.24 -4.08 -0.08
CA VAL A 38 -1.32 -3.80 -1.53
C VAL A 38 -0.92 -2.35 -1.84
N LEU A 39 -1.45 -1.38 -1.08
CA LEU A 39 -1.15 0.04 -1.28
C LEU A 39 0.32 0.37 -1.01
N ASP A 40 0.93 -0.24 0.01
CA ASP A 40 2.36 -0.07 0.33
C ASP A 40 3.25 -0.56 -0.83
N GLU A 41 2.94 -1.71 -1.43
CA GLU A 41 3.68 -2.22 -2.59
C GLU A 41 3.47 -1.35 -3.83
N LEU A 42 2.23 -0.89 -4.09
CA LEU A 42 1.94 0.01 -5.19
C LEU A 42 2.66 1.36 -5.03
N ALA A 43 2.77 1.84 -3.78
CA ALA A 43 3.52 3.05 -3.45
C ALA A 43 5.02 2.86 -3.68
N ALA A 44 5.58 1.72 -3.27
CA ALA A 44 6.98 1.36 -3.52
C ALA A 44 7.31 1.27 -5.03
N LEU A 45 6.31 0.92 -5.85
CA LEU A 45 6.41 0.93 -7.31
C LEU A 45 6.15 2.31 -7.95
N GLY A 46 5.83 3.33 -7.15
CA GLY A 46 5.50 4.68 -7.62
C GLY A 46 4.17 4.76 -8.39
N LEU A 47 3.29 3.78 -8.22
CA LEU A 47 1.99 3.70 -8.92
C LEU A 47 0.86 4.42 -8.17
N VAL A 48 1.02 4.59 -6.85
CA VAL A 48 0.12 5.39 -6.01
C VAL A 48 0.95 6.31 -5.11
N ALA A 49 0.31 7.34 -4.56
CA ALA A 49 0.94 8.16 -3.54
C ALA A 49 1.24 7.29 -2.31
N GLY A 50 2.52 7.16 -1.98
CA GLY A 50 2.99 6.58 -0.73
C GLY A 50 3.14 7.64 0.35
N GLU A 51 3.48 7.22 1.57
CA GLU A 51 4.14 8.12 2.50
C GLU A 51 5.44 8.61 1.85
N GLU A 52 5.37 9.75 1.15
CA GLU A 52 6.51 10.64 1.00
C GLU A 52 7.02 10.86 2.42
N GLU A 53 8.26 10.43 2.71
CA GLU A 53 8.98 11.01 3.83
C GLU A 53 8.77 12.53 3.73
N VAL A 54 8.12 13.12 4.74
CA VAL A 54 7.98 14.56 4.87
C VAL A 54 9.39 15.10 5.15
N GLY A 55 10.19 15.18 4.11
CA GLY A 55 11.58 15.60 4.09
C GLY A 55 11.69 16.92 3.36
N CYS A 56 11.47 18.01 4.08
CA CYS A 56 12.09 19.32 3.83
C CYS A 56 11.91 20.00 2.46
N TRP A 57 10.72 19.98 1.85
CA TRP A 57 10.33 20.99 0.85
C TRP A 57 9.58 22.20 1.43
N ALA A 58 9.81 22.52 2.71
CA ALA A 58 9.55 23.87 3.22
C ALA A 58 10.57 24.82 2.58
N ALA A 59 10.32 25.23 1.33
CA ALA A 59 11.07 26.32 0.72
C ALA A 59 10.77 27.61 1.52
N PRO A 60 11.79 28.31 2.06
CA PRO A 60 11.56 29.57 2.74
C PRO A 60 10.93 30.54 1.73
N ARG A 61 9.83 31.21 2.12
CA ARG A 61 9.27 32.29 1.31
C ARG A 61 10.40 33.32 1.06
N PRO A 62 10.65 33.76 -0.18
CA PRO A 62 11.56 34.87 -0.39
C PRO A 62 11.00 36.07 0.38
N ALA A 63 11.76 36.52 1.38
CA ALA A 63 11.49 37.76 2.06
C ALA A 63 11.56 38.87 1.00
N GLY A 64 10.45 39.58 0.83
CA GLY A 64 10.35 40.65 -0.15
C GLY A 64 11.40 41.72 0.06
N HIS A 65 11.84 42.31 -1.06
CA HIS A 65 12.29 43.69 -1.12
C HIS A 65 11.55 44.35 -2.27
#